data_AF-A0A5B2Z5U5-F1
#
_entry.id   AF-A0A5B2Z5U5-F1
#
_cell.length_a   1.000
_cell.length_b   1.000
_cell.length_c   1.000
_cell.angle_alpha   90.00
_cell.angle_beta   90.00
_cell.angle_gamma   90.00
#
_symmetry.space_group_name_H-M   'P 1'
#
loop_
_entity.id
_entity.type
_entity.pdbx_description
1 polymer ?
#
loop_
_entity_poly.entity_id
_entity_poly.type
_entity_poly.pdbx_seq_one_letter_code
_entity_poly.pdbx_strand_id
1 'polypeptide(L)'
;MNVKSKLFAIAIAVTSLAMAPSLFNINTADAASHWCENQGKSNAWIAGCKDGWYDHDHCLSYNPGTSDYAHGYNAGWKKGHCK
;
A
#
# COMPACT_ATOMS: atom_id res chain seq x y z
N MET A 1 -41.55 8.79 -21.31
CA MET A 1 -40.17 8.25 -21.15
C MET A 1 -40.23 7.12 -20.13
N ASN A 2 -39.89 5.92 -20.58
CA ASN A 2 -40.26 4.64 -19.96
C ASN A 2 -39.26 4.27 -18.85
N VAL A 3 -39.77 3.86 -17.68
CA VAL A 3 -39.04 3.53 -16.43
C VAL A 3 -37.80 2.64 -16.62
N LYS A 4 -37.75 1.86 -17.70
CA LYS A 4 -36.66 0.97 -18.09
C LYS A 4 -35.31 1.69 -18.34
N SER A 5 -35.32 2.95 -18.79
CA SER A 5 -34.08 3.69 -19.07
C SER A 5 -33.35 4.16 -17.81
N LYS A 6 -34.06 4.32 -16.68
CA LYS A 6 -33.45 4.77 -15.41
C LYS A 6 -32.71 3.65 -14.68
N LEU A 7 -33.14 2.40 -14.86
CA LEU A 7 -32.53 1.22 -14.24
C LEU A 7 -31.13 0.89 -14.79
N PHE A 8 -30.90 1.13 -16.09
CA PHE A 8 -29.59 0.89 -16.71
C PHE A 8 -28.51 1.86 -16.22
N ALA A 9 -28.87 3.11 -15.90
CA ALA A 9 -27.91 4.11 -15.44
C ALA A 9 -27.35 3.80 -14.04
N ILE A 10 -28.16 3.15 -13.18
CA ILE A 10 -27.75 2.79 -11.81
C ILE A 10 -26.77 1.61 -11.82
N ALA A 11 -26.93 0.65 -12.74
CA ALA A 11 -26.07 -0.54 -12.80
C ALA A 11 -24.60 -0.22 -13.16
N ILE A 12 -24.36 0.84 -13.94
CA ILE A 12 -23.00 1.24 -14.38
C ILE A 12 -22.25 1.99 -13.26
N ALA A 13 -22.96 2.66 -12.35
CA ALA A 13 -22.34 3.39 -11.25
C ALA A 13 -21.77 2.45 -10.15
N VAL A 14 -22.32 1.24 -10.00
CA VAL A 14 -21.94 0.31 -8.92
C VAL A 14 -20.70 -0.52 -9.28
N THR A 15 -20.41 -0.75 -10.57
CA THR A 15 -19.22 -1.50 -10.99
C THR A 15 -17.92 -0.71 -10.88
N SER A 16 -17.97 0.63 -10.85
CA SER A 16 -16.78 1.48 -10.68
C SER A 16 -16.23 1.50 -9.24
N LEU A 17 -17.08 1.21 -8.24
CA LEU A 17 -16.69 1.22 -6.83
C LEU A 17 -15.97 -0.08 -6.39
N ALA A 18 -16.12 -1.16 -7.14
CA ALA A 18 -15.45 -2.43 -6.86
C ALA A 18 -13.97 -2.46 -7.30
N MET A 19 -13.56 -1.56 -8.22
CA MET A 19 -12.19 -1.50 -8.77
C MET A 19 -11.37 -0.31 -8.25
N ALA A 20 -11.96 0.54 -7.40
CA ALA A 20 -11.21 1.60 -6.73
C ALA A 20 -10.07 1.09 -5.82
N PRO A 21 -10.19 -0.05 -5.10
CA PRO A 21 -9.09 -0.49 -4.24
C PRO A 21 -7.81 -0.84 -5.00
N SER A 22 -7.93 -1.28 -6.27
CA SER A 22 -6.78 -1.64 -7.09
C SER A 22 -5.95 -0.46 -7.58
N LEU A 23 -6.49 0.77 -7.62
CA LEU A 23 -5.72 1.96 -8.01
C LEU A 23 -4.85 2.50 -6.87
N PHE A 24 -5.18 2.20 -5.62
CA PHE A 24 -4.38 2.59 -4.46
C PHE A 24 -3.23 1.62 -4.17
N ASN A 25 -3.23 0.42 -4.75
CA ASN A 25 -2.28 -0.65 -4.38
C ASN A 25 -1.11 -0.84 -5.37
N ILE A 26 -1.13 -0.13 -6.51
CA ILE A 26 -0.05 -0.19 -7.52
C ILE A 26 1.05 0.86 -7.29
N ASN A 27 0.83 1.85 -6.43
CA ASN A 27 1.81 2.91 -6.17
C ASN A 27 2.56 2.74 -4.84
N THR A 28 2.10 1.87 -3.95
CA THR A 28 2.70 1.70 -2.62
C THR A 28 4.06 1.04 -2.70
N ALA A 29 4.24 0.02 -3.53
CA ALA A 29 5.54 -0.63 -3.71
C ALA A 29 6.60 0.30 -4.35
N ASP A 30 6.21 1.08 -5.37
CA ASP A 30 7.11 2.01 -6.06
C ASP A 30 7.44 3.23 -5.18
N ALA A 31 6.45 3.77 -4.47
CA ALA A 31 6.64 4.85 -3.50
C ALA A 31 7.47 4.39 -2.29
N ALA A 32 7.26 3.17 -1.80
CA ALA A 32 8.06 2.57 -0.74
C ALA A 32 9.52 2.43 -1.19
N SER A 33 9.74 1.95 -2.43
CA SER A 33 11.10 1.82 -2.97
C SER A 33 11.82 3.17 -2.99
N HIS A 34 11.24 4.17 -3.65
CA HIS A 34 11.92 5.46 -3.85
C HIS A 34 12.11 6.25 -2.53
N TRP A 35 11.15 6.20 -1.60
CA TRP A 35 11.29 6.87 -0.32
C TRP A 35 12.35 6.23 0.58
N CYS A 36 12.38 4.90 0.65
CA CYS A 36 13.35 4.15 1.45
C CYS A 36 14.78 4.31 0.90
N GLU A 37 14.95 4.29 -0.43
CA GLU A 37 16.25 4.42 -1.10
C GLU A 37 16.88 5.80 -0.90
N ASN A 38 16.07 6.85 -0.81
CA ASN A 38 16.55 8.23 -0.63
C ASN A 38 16.95 8.60 0.81
N GLN A 39 16.93 7.65 1.75
CA GLN A 39 17.29 7.94 3.16
C GLN A 39 18.81 7.97 3.41
N GLY A 40 19.63 7.59 2.43
CA GLY A 40 21.10 7.51 2.60
C GLY A 40 21.52 6.50 3.68
N LYS A 41 20.75 5.42 3.83
CA LYS A 41 20.95 4.37 4.86
C LYS A 41 21.59 3.12 4.25
N SER A 42 22.01 2.19 5.11
CA SER A 42 22.57 0.90 4.69
C SER A 42 21.56 0.09 3.88
N ASN A 43 22.04 -0.79 2.99
CA ASN A 43 21.17 -1.67 2.21
C ASN A 43 20.24 -2.54 3.09
N ALA A 44 20.73 -2.94 4.27
CA ALA A 44 19.93 -3.68 5.25
C ALA A 44 18.76 -2.85 5.78
N TRP A 45 19.00 -1.57 6.09
CA TRP A 45 17.94 -0.65 6.49
C TRP A 45 16.94 -0.41 5.35
N ILE A 46 17.42 -0.21 4.12
CA ILE A 46 16.56 0.00 2.95
C ILE A 46 15.66 -1.21 2.71
N ALA A 47 16.21 -2.42 2.78
CA ALA A 47 15.44 -3.66 2.65
C ALA A 47 14.34 -3.76 3.73
N GLY A 48 14.72 -3.56 5.01
CA GLY A 48 13.75 -3.54 6.09
C GLY A 48 12.65 -2.51 5.87
N CYS A 49 13.00 -1.30 5.43
CA CYS A 49 12.04 -0.23 5.14
C CYS A 49 11.02 -0.63 4.05
N LYS A 50 11.46 -1.28 2.97
CA LYS A 50 10.54 -1.75 1.92
C LYS A 50 9.63 -2.85 2.46
N ASP A 51 10.19 -3.81 3.20
CA ASP A 51 9.44 -4.94 3.77
C ASP A 51 8.41 -4.48 4.81
N GLY A 52 8.79 -3.60 5.74
CA GLY A 52 7.89 -3.10 6.78
C GLY A 52 6.75 -2.25 6.22
N TRP A 53 6.99 -1.51 5.15
CA TRP A 53 5.92 -0.79 4.44
C TRP A 53 4.99 -1.79 3.75
N TYR A 54 5.55 -2.73 2.97
CA TYR A 54 4.79 -3.75 2.27
C TYR A 54 3.90 -4.55 3.23
N ASP A 55 4.47 -5.06 4.32
CA ASP A 55 3.76 -5.86 5.31
C ASP A 55 2.61 -5.08 5.93
N HIS A 56 2.81 -3.81 6.26
CA HIS A 56 1.75 -2.98 6.81
C HIS A 56 0.66 -2.64 5.78
N ASP A 57 1.00 -2.42 4.51
CA ASP A 57 0.00 -2.23 3.45
C ASP A 57 -0.78 -3.52 3.13
N HIS A 58 -0.20 -4.68 3.39
CA HIS A 58 -0.83 -5.99 3.21
C HIS A 58 -1.51 -6.53 4.49
N CYS A 59 -1.62 -5.70 5.54
CA CYS A 59 -2.22 -6.07 6.82
C CYS A 59 -1.57 -7.31 7.47
N LEU A 60 -0.28 -7.52 7.22
CA LEU A 60 0.49 -8.59 7.84
C LEU A 60 0.84 -8.21 9.28
N SER A 61 1.44 -9.14 10.03
CA SER A 61 1.84 -8.89 11.41
C SER A 61 3.18 -8.17 11.50
N TYR A 62 3.34 -7.29 12.49
CA TYR A 62 4.59 -6.56 12.72
C TYR A 62 5.71 -7.51 13.15
N ASN A 63 6.71 -7.72 12.29
CA ASN A 63 7.85 -8.57 12.59
C ASN A 63 9.18 -7.95 12.10
N PRO A 64 9.75 -6.99 12.85
CA PRO A 64 10.87 -6.18 12.37
C PRO A 64 12.23 -6.90 12.36
N GLY A 65 12.37 -8.11 12.91
CA GLY A 65 13.67 -8.74 13.07
C GLY A 65 14.63 -7.93 13.96
N THR A 66 15.90 -7.84 13.59
CA THR A 66 16.95 -7.19 14.41
C THR A 66 17.85 -6.23 13.62
N SER A 67 18.63 -5.40 14.34
CA SER A 67 19.69 -4.52 13.79
C SER A 67 19.16 -3.43 12.86
N ASP A 68 19.99 -2.94 11.94
CA ASP A 68 19.64 -1.91 10.93
C ASP A 68 18.37 -2.25 10.13
N TYR A 69 18.15 -3.53 9.84
CA TYR A 69 16.93 -4.00 9.18
C TYR A 69 15.69 -3.66 10.01
N ALA A 70 15.69 -3.93 11.32
CA ALA A 70 14.57 -3.59 12.21
C ALA A 70 14.30 -2.08 12.29
N HIS A 71 15.36 -1.27 12.28
CA HIS A 71 15.23 0.18 12.23
C HIS A 71 14.59 0.64 10.92
N GLY A 72 14.96 0.03 9.80
CA GLY A 72 14.33 0.24 8.50
C GLY A 72 12.87 -0.18 8.50
N TYR A 73 12.61 -1.40 8.94
CA TYR A 73 11.28 -2.00 9.00
C TYR A 73 10.30 -1.14 9.80
N ASN A 74 10.70 -0.64 10.96
CA ASN A 74 9.87 0.28 11.74
C ASN A 74 9.57 1.58 10.97
N ALA A 75 10.55 2.13 10.24
CA ALA A 75 10.34 3.34 9.44
C ALA A 75 9.36 3.09 8.28
N GLY A 76 9.49 1.96 7.59
CA GLY A 76 8.56 1.52 6.55
C GLY A 76 7.16 1.26 7.09
N TRP A 77 7.05 0.56 8.24
CA TRP A 77 5.78 0.25 8.87
C TRP A 77 4.94 1.50 9.15
N LYS A 78 5.55 2.58 9.63
CA LYS A 78 4.86 3.86 9.88
C LYS A 78 4.26 4.51 8.63
N LYS A 79 4.64 4.05 7.43
CA LYS A 79 4.16 4.55 6.15
C LYS A 79 3.02 3.73 5.55
N GLY A 80 2.90 2.46 5.93
CA GLY A 80 1.78 1.65 5.48
C GLY A 80 0.44 2.13 6.03
N HIS A 81 -0.65 1.70 5.39
CA HIS A 81 -1.98 2.25 5.60
C HIS A 81 -3.00 1.29 6.22
N CYS A 82 -2.70 -0.01 6.35
CA CYS A 82 -3.62 -0.90 7.05
C CYS A 82 -3.71 -0.50 8.54
N LYS A 83 -4.85 -0.77 9.17
CA LYS A 83 -5.13 -0.38 10.57
C LYS A 83 -5.58 -1.57 11.38
#